data_AF-A0A1H6YDK8-F1
#
_entry.id   AF-A0A1H6YDK8-F1
#
_cell.length_a   1.000
_cell.length_b   1.000
_cell.length_c   1.000
_cell.angle_alpha   90.00
_cell.angle_beta   90.00
_cell.angle_gamma   90.00
#
_symmetry.space_group_name_H-M   'P 1'
#
loop_
_entity.id
_entity.type
_entity.pdbx_description
1 polymer ?
#
loop_
_entity_poly.entity_id
_entity_poly.type
_entity_poly.pdbx_seq_one_letter_code
_entity_poly.pdbx_strand_id
1 'polypeptide(L)'
;MIDKLKQLESDSYFQKLVNDLKEPNLFNVLKLDRYEIRHSTFLAWLLDPNEKHCLGNIFLSLFLSDIVKDKDLLNQAKFKWIKRETENDIDIFIEFDNMIIAVENKIDSDEHSDQLTKYTKHLKSVYPHISNHFLVFLTPNGKLPKKNNEYIVYSYSQIAHHIESVLKTEHLNINTRARIYIEDYLHSINENLMKNNPENILGEYSTESEQPIPV
;
A
#
# COMPACT_ATOMS: atom_id res chain seq x y z
N MET A 1 -24.48 32.12 5.98
CA MET A 1 -24.10 30.97 5.11
C MET A 1 -23.13 31.41 4.02
N ILE A 2 -23.43 32.49 3.28
CA ILE A 2 -22.53 33.08 2.26
C ILE A 2 -21.19 33.57 2.86
N ASP A 3 -21.21 34.19 4.05
CA ASP A 3 -19.98 34.72 4.65
C ASP A 3 -19.03 33.61 5.15
N LYS A 4 -19.56 32.47 5.62
CA LYS A 4 -18.76 31.29 5.96
C LYS A 4 -18.11 30.68 4.70
N LEU A 5 -18.82 30.69 3.57
CA LEU A 5 -18.29 30.19 2.29
C LEU A 5 -17.14 31.06 1.79
N LYS A 6 -17.30 32.39 1.85
CA LYS A 6 -16.25 33.36 1.49
C LYS A 6 -15.02 33.27 2.39
N GLN A 7 -15.23 32.99 3.68
CA GLN A 7 -14.13 32.78 4.62
C GLN A 7 -13.34 31.51 4.29
N LEU A 8 -14.03 30.43 3.92
CA LEU A 8 -13.39 29.20 3.42
C LEU A 8 -12.61 29.45 2.12
N GLU A 9 -13.17 30.20 1.17
CA GLU A 9 -12.48 30.54 -0.08
C GLU A 9 -11.22 31.40 0.15
N SER A 10 -11.18 32.22 1.20
CA SER A 10 -9.99 33.01 1.54
C SER A 10 -8.93 32.26 2.34
N ASP A 11 -9.25 31.05 2.81
CA ASP A 11 -8.34 30.24 3.62
C ASP A 11 -7.23 29.63 2.75
N SER A 12 -5.98 29.91 3.09
CA SER A 12 -4.81 29.45 2.32
C SER A 12 -4.65 27.93 2.30
N TYR A 13 -5.08 27.24 3.36
CA TYR A 13 -5.08 25.78 3.40
C TYR A 13 -6.19 25.21 2.50
N PHE A 14 -7.38 25.82 2.51
CA PHE A 14 -8.45 25.45 1.59
C PHE A 14 -8.06 25.68 0.13
N GLN A 15 -7.45 26.82 -0.19
CA GLN A 15 -6.95 27.11 -1.55
C GLN A 15 -5.86 26.12 -1.98
N LYS A 16 -4.97 25.73 -1.07
CA LYS A 16 -3.99 24.67 -1.34
C LYS A 16 -4.69 23.34 -1.65
N LEU A 17 -5.64 22.92 -0.83
CA LEU A 17 -6.40 21.69 -1.04
C LEU A 17 -7.18 21.70 -2.37
N VAL A 18 -7.81 22.82 -2.70
CA VAL A 18 -8.54 23.00 -3.97
C VAL A 18 -7.59 22.95 -5.17
N ASN A 19 -6.38 23.49 -5.06
CA ASN A 19 -5.39 23.40 -6.12
C ASN A 19 -4.85 21.98 -6.26
N ASP A 20 -4.56 21.29 -5.15
CA ASP A 20 -4.14 19.89 -5.13
C ASP A 20 -5.20 18.98 -5.80
N LEU A 21 -6.49 19.28 -5.62
CA LEU A 21 -7.61 18.58 -6.29
C LEU A 21 -7.75 18.90 -7.79
N LYS A 22 -7.20 20.02 -8.25
CA LYS A 22 -7.22 20.44 -9.67
C LYS A 22 -5.99 19.96 -10.44
N GLU A 23 -4.95 19.50 -9.75
CA GLU A 23 -3.74 19.03 -10.42
C GLU A 23 -4.02 17.75 -11.22
N PRO A 24 -3.45 17.62 -12.42
CA PRO A 24 -3.61 16.42 -13.23
C PRO A 24 -2.85 15.25 -12.59
N ASN A 25 -3.59 14.25 -12.11
CA ASN A 25 -3.03 13.02 -11.55
C ASN A 25 -3.01 11.88 -12.58
N LEU A 26 -1.85 11.23 -12.76
CA LEU A 26 -1.66 10.17 -13.76
C LEU A 26 -2.64 8.99 -13.58
N PHE A 27 -2.91 8.57 -12.34
CA PHE A 27 -3.80 7.44 -12.05
C PHE A 27 -5.25 7.77 -12.35
N ASN A 28 -5.69 9.00 -12.05
CA ASN A 28 -7.03 9.47 -12.37
C ASN A 28 -7.23 9.58 -13.89
N VAL A 29 -6.26 10.15 -14.62
CA VAL A 29 -6.31 10.31 -16.08
C VAL A 29 -6.39 8.95 -16.78
N LEU A 30 -5.61 7.99 -16.32
CA LEU A 30 -5.57 6.65 -16.89
C LEU A 30 -6.66 5.72 -16.32
N LYS A 31 -7.52 6.22 -15.42
CA LYS A 31 -8.59 5.47 -14.72
C LYS A 31 -8.08 4.20 -14.03
N LEU A 32 -6.90 4.29 -13.40
CA LEU A 32 -6.20 3.19 -12.72
C LEU A 32 -6.63 2.99 -11.26
N ASP A 33 -7.57 3.79 -10.79
CA ASP A 33 -7.93 4.03 -9.39
C ASP A 33 -8.42 2.79 -8.63
N ARG A 34 -9.09 1.83 -9.28
CA ARG A 34 -9.72 0.67 -8.62
C ARG A 34 -9.25 -0.71 -9.07
N TYR A 35 -8.20 -0.81 -9.86
CA TYR A 35 -7.75 -2.12 -10.37
C TYR A 35 -6.59 -2.66 -9.54
N GLU A 36 -6.85 -3.76 -8.80
CA GLU A 36 -5.87 -4.49 -7.99
C GLU A 36 -4.54 -4.69 -8.75
N ILE A 37 -4.60 -5.16 -10.00
CA ILE A 37 -3.45 -5.37 -10.89
C ILE A 37 -2.56 -4.13 -11.03
N ARG A 38 -3.15 -2.94 -11.13
CA ARG A 38 -2.42 -1.68 -11.38
C ARG A 38 -1.72 -1.20 -10.12
N HIS A 39 -2.38 -1.35 -8.98
CA HIS A 39 -1.77 -1.08 -7.69
C HIS A 39 -0.64 -2.08 -7.40
N SER A 40 -0.83 -3.37 -7.70
CA SER A 40 0.22 -4.39 -7.58
C SER A 40 1.41 -4.07 -8.51
N THR A 41 1.15 -3.55 -9.71
CA THR A 41 2.19 -3.09 -10.64
C THR A 41 3.05 -2.00 -10.03
N PHE A 42 2.41 -0.93 -9.55
CA PHE A 42 3.14 0.22 -9.03
C PHE A 42 3.85 -0.10 -7.71
N LEU A 43 3.21 -0.87 -6.84
CA LEU A 43 3.82 -1.30 -5.59
C LEU A 43 5.04 -2.20 -5.84
N ALA A 44 4.99 -3.12 -6.81
CA ALA A 44 6.16 -3.92 -7.17
C ALA A 44 7.30 -3.04 -7.71
N TRP A 45 6.99 -2.04 -8.54
CA TRP A 45 7.98 -1.06 -9.00
C TRP A 45 8.64 -0.30 -7.84
N LEU A 46 7.87 0.05 -6.81
CA LEU A 46 8.37 0.76 -5.64
C LEU A 46 9.19 -0.13 -4.68
N LEU A 47 8.88 -1.43 -4.64
CA LEU A 47 9.53 -2.44 -3.80
C LEU A 47 10.81 -3.01 -4.41
N ASP A 48 11.05 -2.88 -5.71
CA ASP A 48 12.27 -3.40 -6.35
C ASP A 48 13.43 -2.41 -6.24
N PRO A 49 14.47 -2.66 -5.43
CA PRO A 49 15.58 -1.72 -5.25
C PRO A 49 16.38 -1.43 -6.53
N ASN A 50 16.20 -2.20 -7.60
CA ASN A 50 16.87 -2.01 -8.89
C ASN A 50 16.04 -1.21 -9.90
N GLU A 51 14.78 -0.90 -9.58
CA GLU A 51 13.91 -0.11 -10.45
C GLU A 51 14.23 1.39 -10.41
N LYS A 52 13.73 2.11 -11.43
CA LYS A 52 14.08 3.52 -11.65
C LYS A 52 13.23 4.51 -10.84
N HIS A 53 13.04 4.25 -9.55
CA HIS A 53 12.28 5.13 -8.62
C HIS A 53 13.17 5.99 -7.70
N CYS A 54 14.51 5.83 -7.75
CA CYS A 54 15.48 6.61 -6.96
C CYS A 54 15.39 6.45 -5.43
N LEU A 55 14.73 5.39 -4.94
CA LEU A 55 14.66 5.13 -3.49
C LEU A 55 15.65 4.06 -3.02
N GLY A 56 16.34 3.39 -3.96
CA GLY A 56 17.18 2.23 -3.65
C GLY A 56 16.38 1.19 -2.86
N ASN A 57 16.98 0.65 -1.79
CA ASN A 57 16.32 -0.33 -0.92
C ASN A 57 15.48 0.28 0.21
N ILE A 58 15.34 1.61 0.31
CA ILE A 58 14.73 2.25 1.48
C ILE A 58 13.26 1.84 1.63
N PHE A 59 12.49 1.94 0.54
CA PHE A 59 11.06 1.61 0.59
C PHE A 59 10.84 0.12 0.89
N LEU A 60 11.61 -0.76 0.23
CA LEU A 60 11.61 -2.20 0.53
C LEU A 60 11.95 -2.46 1.99
N SER A 61 12.96 -1.79 2.55
CA SER A 61 13.38 -1.99 3.95
C SER A 61 12.29 -1.60 4.95
N LEU A 62 11.58 -0.50 4.70
CA LEU A 62 10.43 -0.08 5.51
C LEU A 62 9.32 -1.14 5.48
N PHE A 63 8.94 -1.58 4.28
CA PHE A 63 7.96 -2.65 4.09
C PHE A 63 8.36 -3.96 4.81
N LEU A 64 9.62 -4.39 4.64
CA LEU A 64 10.15 -5.60 5.28
C LEU A 64 10.12 -5.51 6.81
N SER A 65 10.41 -4.33 7.37
CA SER A 65 10.48 -4.13 8.82
C SER A 65 9.12 -4.28 9.52
N ASP A 66 8.03 -4.02 8.79
CA ASP A 66 6.68 -4.22 9.31
C ASP A 66 6.31 -5.71 9.36
N ILE A 67 6.78 -6.49 8.37
CA ILE A 67 6.36 -7.87 8.13
C ILE A 67 7.26 -8.87 8.87
N VAL A 68 8.58 -8.70 8.79
CA VAL A 68 9.56 -9.65 9.31
C VAL A 68 10.09 -9.16 10.65
N LYS A 69 9.71 -9.86 11.73
CA LYS A 69 10.14 -9.50 13.10
C LYS A 69 11.56 -9.96 13.43
N ASP A 70 12.04 -10.99 12.74
CA ASP A 70 13.41 -11.48 12.89
C ASP A 70 14.39 -10.56 12.15
N LYS A 71 15.11 -9.74 12.91
CA LYS A 71 16.11 -8.80 12.37
C LYS A 71 17.34 -9.51 11.82
N ASP A 72 17.73 -10.65 12.39
CA ASP A 72 18.91 -11.39 11.93
C ASP A 72 18.63 -12.02 10.57
N LEU A 73 17.41 -12.51 10.36
CA LEU A 73 16.94 -12.96 9.06
C LEU A 73 17.01 -11.83 8.01
N LEU A 74 16.46 -10.66 8.34
CA LEU A 74 16.48 -9.48 7.44
C LEU A 74 17.91 -9.03 7.10
N ASN A 75 18.80 -8.97 8.09
CA ASN A 75 20.18 -8.54 7.89
C ASN A 75 20.97 -9.49 6.97
N GLN A 76 20.60 -10.77 6.94
CA GLN A 76 21.23 -11.78 6.09
C GLN A 76 20.58 -11.91 4.71
N ALA A 77 19.37 -11.38 4.53
CA ALA A 77 18.59 -11.55 3.33
C ALA A 77 19.18 -10.79 2.14
N LYS A 78 19.51 -11.51 1.07
CA LYS A 78 19.97 -10.90 -0.19
C LYS A 78 18.86 -10.92 -1.22
N PHE A 79 18.39 -9.72 -1.57
CA PHE A 79 17.36 -9.53 -2.60
C PHE A 79 17.76 -10.22 -3.91
N LYS A 80 16.81 -10.94 -4.52
CA LYS A 80 16.98 -11.57 -5.84
C LYS A 80 16.20 -10.82 -6.90
N TRP A 81 14.88 -10.84 -6.80
CA TRP A 81 13.98 -10.26 -7.79
C TRP A 81 12.55 -10.16 -7.25
N ILE A 82 11.75 -9.35 -7.93
CA ILE A 82 10.30 -9.30 -7.78
C ILE A 82 9.62 -9.83 -9.05
N LYS A 83 8.54 -10.60 -8.91
CA LYS A 83 7.63 -10.96 -10.01
C LYS A 83 6.21 -10.61 -9.64
N ARG A 84 5.39 -10.43 -10.65
CA ARG A 84 3.94 -10.28 -10.54
C ARG A 84 3.27 -11.37 -11.35
N GLU A 85 2.01 -11.67 -11.02
CA GLU A 85 1.16 -12.57 -11.79
C GLU A 85 1.87 -13.91 -12.08
N THR A 86 2.36 -14.53 -11.01
CA THR A 86 3.04 -15.84 -11.12
C THR A 86 2.06 -16.95 -11.49
N GLU A 87 2.55 -18.17 -11.75
CA GLU A 87 1.74 -19.33 -12.15
C GLU A 87 0.59 -19.70 -11.18
N ASN A 88 0.52 -19.11 -9.99
CA ASN A 88 -0.55 -19.31 -9.01
C ASN A 88 -1.33 -18.03 -8.66
N ASP A 89 -1.33 -17.04 -9.56
CA ASP A 89 -2.07 -15.78 -9.42
C ASP A 89 -1.66 -14.92 -8.21
N ILE A 90 -0.41 -15.05 -7.73
CA ILE A 90 0.12 -14.12 -6.72
C ILE A 90 0.30 -12.74 -7.36
N ASP A 91 -0.25 -11.72 -6.72
CA ASP A 91 -0.12 -10.33 -7.16
C ASP A 91 1.33 -9.85 -7.17
N ILE A 92 2.06 -10.07 -6.08
CA ILE A 92 3.48 -9.70 -5.94
C ILE A 92 4.25 -10.81 -5.21
N PHE A 93 5.35 -11.24 -5.80
CA PHE A 93 6.27 -12.24 -5.24
C PHE A 93 7.68 -11.68 -5.17
N ILE A 94 8.26 -11.67 -3.97
CA ILE A 94 9.60 -11.15 -3.70
C ILE A 94 10.47 -12.30 -3.21
N GLU A 95 11.56 -12.57 -3.92
CA GLU A 95 12.51 -13.62 -3.57
C GLU A 95 13.80 -13.04 -2.99
N PHE A 96 14.23 -13.62 -1.87
CA PHE A 96 15.56 -13.46 -1.30
C PHE A 96 16.23 -14.83 -1.27
N ASP A 97 17.54 -14.88 -0.98
CA ASP A 97 18.25 -16.15 -0.83
C ASP A 97 17.78 -17.01 0.35
N ASN A 98 17.25 -16.38 1.40
CA ASN A 98 16.87 -17.06 2.65
C ASN A 98 15.38 -16.93 3.02
N MET A 99 14.60 -16.16 2.26
CA MET A 99 13.18 -15.94 2.50
C MET A 99 12.41 -15.59 1.24
N ILE A 100 11.11 -15.84 1.28
CA ILE A 100 10.14 -15.47 0.24
C ILE A 100 9.05 -14.63 0.89
N ILE A 101 8.61 -13.60 0.16
CA ILE A 101 7.45 -12.79 0.53
C ILE A 101 6.45 -12.83 -0.60
N ALA A 102 5.23 -13.25 -0.30
CA ALA A 102 4.13 -13.28 -1.24
C ALA A 102 3.05 -12.33 -0.75
N VAL A 103 2.71 -11.34 -1.58
CA VAL A 103 1.68 -10.36 -1.28
C VAL A 103 0.47 -10.67 -2.14
N GLU A 104 -0.65 -10.90 -1.47
CA GLU A 104 -1.98 -10.93 -2.06
C GLU A 104 -2.60 -9.55 -1.86
N ASN A 105 -2.93 -8.87 -2.95
CA ASN A 105 -3.50 -7.53 -2.94
C ASN A 105 -4.99 -7.59 -3.22
N LYS A 106 -5.80 -7.06 -2.30
CA LYS A 106 -7.27 -7.07 -2.41
C LYS A 106 -7.83 -5.70 -2.08
N ILE A 107 -8.52 -5.09 -3.04
CA ILE A 107 -9.08 -3.74 -2.90
C ILE A 107 -10.58 -3.81 -2.66
N ASP A 108 -11.33 -4.37 -3.62
CA ASP A 108 -12.80 -4.40 -3.62
C ASP A 108 -13.36 -5.81 -3.41
N SER A 109 -12.53 -6.86 -3.59
CA SER A 109 -12.99 -8.24 -3.61
C SER A 109 -12.86 -8.93 -2.24
N ASP A 110 -13.90 -9.67 -1.87
CA ASP A 110 -13.86 -10.57 -0.71
C ASP A 110 -13.01 -11.80 -1.01
N GLU A 111 -12.31 -12.29 0.01
CA GLU A 111 -11.40 -13.45 -0.04
C GLU A 111 -11.99 -14.68 -0.76
N HIS A 112 -11.28 -15.18 -1.79
CA HIS A 112 -11.49 -16.53 -2.31
C HIS A 112 -10.72 -17.54 -1.45
N SER A 113 -11.35 -17.97 -0.35
CA SER A 113 -10.72 -18.71 0.74
C SER A 113 -9.93 -19.98 0.39
N ASP A 114 -10.22 -20.59 -0.75
CA ASP A 114 -9.58 -21.85 -1.16
C ASP A 114 -8.21 -21.62 -1.83
N GLN A 115 -7.92 -20.39 -2.26
CA GLN A 115 -6.66 -20.03 -2.92
C GLN A 115 -5.50 -19.94 -1.91
N LEU A 116 -5.73 -19.31 -0.76
CA LEU A 116 -4.70 -19.05 0.26
C LEU A 116 -4.10 -20.32 0.87
N THR A 117 -4.94 -21.36 1.08
CA THR A 117 -4.48 -22.63 1.68
C THR A 117 -3.69 -23.48 0.70
N LYS A 118 -4.07 -23.46 -0.59
CA LYS A 118 -3.35 -24.17 -1.66
C LYS A 118 -1.96 -23.57 -1.85
N TYR A 119 -1.86 -22.25 -1.73
CA TYR A 119 -0.63 -21.51 -1.93
C TYR A 119 0.48 -21.88 -0.94
N THR A 120 0.17 -21.89 0.36
CA THR A 120 1.13 -22.24 1.41
C THR A 120 1.81 -23.59 1.16
N LYS A 121 1.04 -24.58 0.69
CA LYS A 121 1.56 -25.91 0.34
C LYS A 121 2.40 -25.88 -0.93
N HIS A 122 1.98 -25.11 -1.93
CA HIS A 122 2.70 -24.97 -3.19
C HIS A 122 4.08 -24.34 -2.99
N LEU A 123 4.18 -23.23 -2.24
CA LEU A 123 5.48 -22.59 -1.98
C LEU A 123 6.48 -23.52 -1.32
N LYS A 124 6.05 -24.23 -0.28
CA LYS A 124 6.90 -25.20 0.41
C LYS A 124 7.36 -26.33 -0.52
N SER A 125 6.57 -26.65 -1.56
CA SER A 125 6.92 -27.68 -2.54
C SER A 125 7.87 -27.19 -3.62
N VAL A 126 7.72 -25.95 -4.10
CA VAL A 126 8.54 -25.39 -5.20
C VAL A 126 9.85 -24.81 -4.69
N TYR A 127 9.84 -24.26 -3.48
CA TYR A 127 10.99 -23.64 -2.83
C TYR A 127 11.38 -24.37 -1.53
N PRO A 128 11.63 -25.69 -1.57
CA PRO A 128 11.92 -26.47 -0.36
C PRO A 128 13.23 -26.05 0.33
N HIS A 129 14.10 -25.32 -0.37
CA HIS A 129 15.37 -24.82 0.15
C HIS A 129 15.23 -23.53 0.98
N ILE A 130 14.10 -22.83 0.85
CA ILE A 130 13.82 -21.59 1.58
C ILE A 130 12.83 -21.93 2.70
N SER A 131 13.26 -21.79 3.95
CA SER A 131 12.41 -22.15 5.09
C SER A 131 11.44 -21.04 5.50
N ASN A 132 11.79 -19.78 5.20
CA ASN A 132 11.03 -18.62 5.63
C ASN A 132 10.10 -18.14 4.52
N HIS A 133 8.80 -18.30 4.74
CA HIS A 133 7.75 -17.85 3.82
C HIS A 133 6.85 -16.87 4.57
N PHE A 134 6.78 -15.63 4.08
CA PHE A 134 5.90 -14.60 4.62
C PHE A 134 4.75 -14.39 3.64
N LEU A 135 3.54 -14.68 4.10
CA LEU A 135 2.31 -14.48 3.35
C LEU A 135 1.69 -13.17 3.82
N VAL A 136 1.51 -12.22 2.92
CA VAL A 136 1.04 -10.88 3.23
C VAL A 136 -0.32 -10.68 2.58
N PHE A 137 -1.31 -10.27 3.37
CA PHE A 137 -2.64 -9.93 2.89
C PHE A 137 -2.80 -8.41 2.94
N LEU A 138 -2.64 -7.77 1.79
CA LEU A 138 -2.71 -6.33 1.62
C LEU A 138 -4.13 -5.90 1.26
N THR A 139 -4.72 -5.06 2.10
CA THR A 139 -6.06 -4.47 1.86
C THR A 139 -6.06 -2.96 2.15
N PRO A 140 -7.06 -2.18 1.73
CA PRO A 140 -7.11 -0.75 2.04
C PRO A 140 -6.94 -0.45 3.53
N ASN A 141 -7.69 -1.14 4.39
CA ASN A 141 -7.81 -0.85 5.83
C ASN A 141 -7.20 -1.92 6.75
N GLY A 142 -6.45 -2.90 6.22
CA GLY A 142 -5.90 -3.99 7.04
C GLY A 142 -6.96 -4.95 7.57
N LYS A 143 -7.94 -5.31 6.73
CA LYS A 143 -8.97 -6.30 7.07
C LYS A 143 -8.32 -7.67 7.29
N LEU A 144 -8.73 -8.36 8.34
CA LEU A 144 -8.30 -9.74 8.59
C LEU A 144 -8.84 -10.67 7.48
N PRO A 145 -8.05 -11.64 7.01
CA PRO A 145 -8.58 -12.74 6.20
C PRO A 145 -9.64 -13.51 7.00
N LYS A 146 -10.72 -13.92 6.35
CA LYS A 146 -11.87 -14.64 6.91
C LYS A 146 -11.51 -16.04 7.41
N LYS A 147 -10.51 -16.72 6.82
CA LYS A 147 -10.21 -18.13 7.15
C LYS A 147 -8.77 -18.47 7.54
N ASN A 148 -7.76 -17.67 7.15
CA ASN A 148 -6.37 -18.08 7.32
C ASN A 148 -5.57 -17.16 8.27
N ASN A 149 -5.23 -17.68 9.46
CA ASN A 149 -4.42 -16.97 10.45
C ASN A 149 -2.91 -16.95 10.13
N GLU A 150 -2.45 -17.60 9.06
CA GLU A 150 -1.03 -17.61 8.67
C GLU A 150 -0.60 -16.35 7.90
N TYR A 151 -1.55 -15.55 7.41
CA TYR A 151 -1.27 -14.33 6.67
C TYR A 151 -1.01 -13.16 7.61
N ILE A 152 0.04 -12.41 7.29
CA ILE A 152 0.36 -11.12 7.89
C ILE A 152 -0.55 -10.08 7.27
N VAL A 153 -1.38 -9.46 8.10
CA VAL A 153 -2.25 -8.36 7.68
C VAL A 153 -1.41 -7.12 7.41
N TYR A 154 -1.65 -6.50 6.25
CA TYR A 154 -0.99 -5.27 5.85
C TYR A 154 -1.99 -4.32 5.19
N SER A 155 -1.73 -3.01 5.28
CA SER A 155 -2.67 -1.99 4.82
C SER A 155 -2.07 -0.98 3.85
N TYR A 156 -2.91 -0.42 2.98
CA TYR A 156 -2.53 0.73 2.18
C TYR A 156 -2.26 1.98 3.03
N SER A 157 -2.85 2.08 4.23
CA SER A 157 -2.50 3.14 5.19
C SER A 157 -1.03 3.08 5.59
N GLN A 158 -0.48 1.88 5.83
CA GLN A 158 0.95 1.69 6.12
C GLN A 158 1.82 2.02 4.90
N ILE A 159 1.41 1.61 3.70
CA ILE A 159 2.09 1.94 2.44
C ILE A 159 2.15 3.47 2.26
N ALA A 160 1.02 4.16 2.42
CA ALA A 160 0.93 5.62 2.31
C ALA A 160 1.87 6.31 3.32
N HIS A 161 1.90 5.83 4.56
CA HIS A 161 2.81 6.35 5.59
C HIS A 161 4.29 6.21 5.19
N HIS A 162 4.68 5.05 4.65
CA HIS A 162 6.05 4.84 4.17
C HIS A 162 6.39 5.74 2.97
N ILE A 163 5.46 5.91 2.03
CA ILE A 163 5.64 6.82 0.90
C ILE A 163 5.87 8.25 1.41
N GLU A 164 5.03 8.73 2.33
CA GLU A 164 5.19 10.05 2.92
C GLU A 164 6.54 10.23 3.62
N SER A 165 6.94 9.24 4.43
CA SER A 165 8.22 9.28 5.14
C SER A 165 9.39 9.41 4.16
N VAL A 166 9.36 8.63 3.09
CA VAL A 166 10.38 8.66 2.03
C VAL A 166 10.39 10.00 1.29
N LEU A 167 9.23 10.54 0.92
CA LEU A 167 9.12 11.82 0.21
C LEU A 167 9.61 13.01 1.05
N LYS A 168 9.49 12.91 2.39
CA LYS A 168 9.95 13.91 3.39
C LYS A 168 11.43 13.77 3.77
N THR A 169 12.12 12.73 3.32
CA THR A 169 13.52 12.48 3.70
C THR A 169 14.46 13.45 2.94
N GLU A 170 15.02 14.44 3.63
CA GLU A 170 15.82 15.53 3.03
C GLU A 170 17.04 15.04 2.23
N HIS A 171 17.69 13.96 2.68
CA HIS A 171 18.90 13.43 2.03
C HIS A 171 18.61 12.52 0.83
N LEU A 172 17.33 12.21 0.56
CA LEU A 172 16.96 11.32 -0.52
C LEU A 172 16.77 12.11 -1.82
N ASN A 173 17.70 11.92 -2.75
CA ASN A 173 17.64 12.60 -4.05
C ASN A 173 16.70 11.87 -5.02
N ILE A 174 15.40 12.09 -4.84
CA ILE A 174 14.36 11.61 -5.77
C ILE A 174 14.28 12.60 -6.94
N ASN A 175 14.50 12.12 -8.16
CA ASN A 175 14.35 12.97 -9.34
C ASN A 175 12.89 13.42 -9.51
N THR A 176 12.69 14.56 -10.19
CA THR A 176 11.36 15.18 -10.35
C THR A 176 10.30 14.23 -10.92
N ARG A 177 10.64 13.38 -11.91
CA ARG A 177 9.65 12.48 -12.52
C ARG A 177 9.24 11.36 -11.57
N ALA A 178 10.21 10.73 -10.93
CA ALA A 178 9.94 9.69 -9.94
C ALA A 178 9.11 10.25 -8.78
N ARG A 179 9.46 11.46 -8.31
CA ARG A 179 8.70 12.17 -7.28
C ARG A 179 7.23 12.38 -7.69
N ILE A 180 6.98 12.91 -8.89
CA ILE A 180 5.61 13.10 -9.41
C ILE A 180 4.85 11.78 -9.43
N TYR A 181 5.45 10.69 -9.93
CA TYR A 181 4.76 9.39 -9.99
C TYR A 181 4.40 8.85 -8.60
N ILE A 182 5.31 9.00 -7.64
CA ILE A 182 5.11 8.54 -6.26
C ILE A 182 4.07 9.41 -5.55
N GLU A 183 4.10 10.73 -5.73
CA GLU A 183 3.10 11.67 -5.19
C GLU A 183 1.72 11.41 -5.80
N ASP A 184 1.65 11.16 -7.11
CA ASP A 184 0.42 10.78 -7.80
C ASP A 184 -0.15 9.47 -7.29
N TYR A 185 0.72 8.49 -6.99
CA TYR A 185 0.29 7.23 -6.42
C TYR A 185 -0.23 7.38 -4.99
N LEU A 186 0.47 8.17 -4.15
CA LEU A 186 0.03 8.49 -2.80
C LEU A 186 -1.35 9.16 -2.81
N HIS A 187 -1.56 10.13 -3.70
CA HIS A 187 -2.86 10.77 -3.88
C HIS A 187 -3.94 9.76 -4.27
N SER A 188 -3.65 8.85 -5.21
CA SER A 188 -4.60 7.81 -5.61
C SER A 188 -4.95 6.86 -4.46
N ILE A 189 -3.98 6.46 -3.62
CA ILE A 189 -4.26 5.66 -2.42
C ILE A 189 -5.23 6.40 -1.49
N ASN A 190 -4.93 7.66 -1.19
CA ASN A 190 -5.71 8.46 -0.24
C ASN A 190 -7.14 8.74 -0.73
N GLU A 191 -7.31 9.13 -2.00
CA GLU A 191 -8.64 9.43 -2.54
C GLU A 191 -9.43 8.17 -2.86
N ASN A 192 -8.81 7.18 -3.51
CA ASN A 192 -9.56 6.09 -4.14
C ASN A 192 -9.68 4.85 -3.27
N LEU A 193 -8.69 4.57 -2.42
CA LEU A 193 -8.69 3.38 -1.56
C LEU A 193 -9.14 3.71 -0.14
N MET A 194 -8.72 4.86 0.40
CA MET A 194 -9.02 5.26 1.78
C MET A 194 -10.35 6.02 1.88
N LYS A 195 -10.55 7.12 1.13
CA LYS A 195 -11.78 7.93 1.26
C LYS A 195 -13.04 7.29 0.67
N ASN A 196 -12.92 6.49 -0.39
CA ASN A 196 -14.07 5.90 -1.08
C ASN A 196 -14.54 4.55 -0.52
N ASN A 197 -14.03 4.12 0.63
CA ASN A 197 -14.45 2.88 1.26
C ASN A 197 -15.64 3.13 2.21
N PRO A 198 -16.82 2.53 2.00
CA PRO A 198 -18.03 2.82 2.80
C PRO A 198 -17.84 2.66 4.32
N GLU A 199 -16.88 1.84 4.77
CA GLU A 199 -16.54 1.73 6.20
C GLU A 199 -15.89 2.98 6.79
N ASN A 200 -15.12 3.75 6.01
CA ASN A 200 -14.54 5.02 6.47
C ASN A 200 -15.58 6.15 6.51
N ILE A 201 -16.53 6.14 5.57
CA ILE A 201 -17.68 7.05 5.58
C ILE A 201 -18.53 6.80 6.83
N LEU A 202 -18.79 5.53 7.19
CA LEU A 202 -19.55 5.17 8.39
C LEU A 202 -18.80 5.50 9.69
N GLY A 203 -17.47 5.37 9.71
CA GLY A 203 -16.63 5.74 10.86
C GLY A 203 -16.69 7.24 11.19
N GLU A 204 -16.63 8.11 10.17
CA GLU A 204 -16.75 9.57 10.33
C GLU A 204 -18.13 9.98 10.87
N TYR A 205 -19.22 9.39 10.37
CA TYR A 205 -20.58 9.65 10.89
C TYR A 205 -20.82 9.10 12.30
N SER A 206 -20.09 8.05 12.70
CA SER A 206 -20.22 7.48 14.05
C SER A 206 -19.58 8.40 15.10
N THR A 207 -18.46 9.04 14.76
CA THR A 207 -17.73 9.94 15.69
C THR A 207 -18.38 11.31 15.89
N GLU A 208 -19.22 11.77 14.96
CA GLU A 208 -19.95 13.04 15.12
C GLU A 208 -21.24 12.94 15.96
N SER A 209 -21.69 11.73 16.29
CA SER A 209 -22.95 11.50 17.02
C SER A 209 -22.82 11.40 18.55
N GLU A 210 -21.61 11.45 19.09
CA GLU A 210 -21.33 11.36 20.54
C GLU A 210 -20.84 12.68 21.16
N GLN A 211 -21.52 13.79 20.88
CA GLN A 211 -21.46 14.96 21.76
C GLN A 211 -22.66 14.92 22.72
N PRO A 212 -22.47 14.70 24.03
CA PRO A 212 -23.59 14.67 24.97
C PRO A 212 -24.24 16.05 25.03
N ILE A 213 -25.57 16.08 24.91
CA ILE A 213 -26.38 17.27 25.12
C ILE A 213 -26.14 17.75 26.56
N PRO A 214 -25.72 19.02 26.78
CA PRO A 214 -25.54 19.53 28.12
C PRO A 214 -26.88 19.56 28.84
N VAL A 215 -26.94 18.95 30.03
CA VAL A 215 -28.07 19.04 30.97
C VAL A 215 -28.09 20.42 31.61
#